data_AF-A0A972CCA3-F1
#
_entry.id   AF-A0A972CCA3-F1
#
_cell.length_a   1.000
_cell.length_b   1.000
_cell.length_c   1.000
_cell.angle_alpha   90.00
_cell.angle_beta   90.00
_cell.angle_gamma   90.00
#
_symmetry.space_group_name_H-M   'P 1'
#
loop_
_entity.id
_entity.type
_entity.pdbx_description
1 polymer ?
#
loop_
_entity_poly.entity_id
_entity_poly.type
_entity_poly.pdbx_seq_one_letter_code
_entity_poly.pdbx_strand_id
1 'polypeptide(L)'
;MNNFLVLFLFLILLKEKRKNGLTLSSINISFELDINTTKEKIKLIKKIGPYFPEEYLPAFNKALVITEKILKLYETINFIQKEDNIYIAESIPVKNYQERLSYIANTIKKDFSKEEIERLGYLADFILQIDKFNKMANMLNHITSNPDLLKDTNNMFKILEPLLGGDENEMKKFKEMAKMMNILKVLDKPKENKDKQVEKNDKKEENI
;
A
#
# COMPACT_ATOMS: atom_id res chain seq x y z
N MET A 1 -27.66 -46.53 -29.75
CA MET A 1 -28.07 -46.85 -28.36
C MET A 1 -26.93 -46.80 -27.33
N ASN A 2 -25.69 -46.38 -27.68
CA ASN A 2 -24.54 -46.35 -26.76
C ASN A 2 -24.20 -44.97 -26.15
N ASN A 3 -24.80 -43.88 -26.63
CA ASN A 3 -24.44 -42.52 -26.17
C ASN A 3 -24.83 -42.26 -24.71
N PHE A 4 -25.90 -42.89 -24.22
CA PHE A 4 -26.31 -42.79 -22.82
C PHE A 4 -25.33 -43.53 -21.90
N LEU A 5 -24.81 -44.66 -22.37
CA LEU A 5 -23.84 -45.49 -21.64
C LEU A 5 -22.49 -44.77 -21.53
N VAL A 6 -22.05 -44.07 -22.59
CA VAL A 6 -20.83 -43.23 -22.59
C VAL A 6 -20.99 -42.00 -21.70
N LEU A 7 -22.14 -41.32 -21.73
CA LEU A 7 -22.45 -40.21 -20.81
C LEU A 7 -22.45 -40.68 -19.36
N PHE A 8 -23.02 -41.86 -19.10
CA PHE A 8 -23.06 -42.48 -17.78
C PHE A 8 -21.66 -42.88 -17.30
N LEU A 9 -20.79 -43.40 -18.19
CA LEU A 9 -19.40 -43.71 -17.88
C LEU A 9 -18.59 -42.44 -17.57
N PHE A 10 -18.83 -41.35 -18.31
CA PHE A 10 -18.20 -40.06 -18.07
C PHE A 10 -18.64 -39.45 -16.73
N LEU A 11 -19.91 -39.58 -16.37
CA LEU A 11 -20.43 -39.15 -15.06
C LEU A 11 -19.87 -40.00 -13.90
N ILE A 12 -19.64 -41.29 -14.11
CA ILE A 12 -18.97 -42.16 -13.13
C ILE A 12 -17.50 -41.76 -12.94
N LEU A 13 -16.79 -41.39 -14.02
CA LEU A 13 -15.41 -40.91 -13.95
C LEU A 13 -15.26 -39.56 -13.22
N LEU A 14 -16.32 -38.75 -13.23
CA LEU A 14 -16.38 -37.48 -12.48
C LEU A 14 -16.76 -37.66 -11.01
N LYS A 15 -17.26 -38.83 -10.61
CA LYS A 15 -17.74 -39.07 -9.25
C LYS A 15 -16.61 -39.63 -8.38
N GLU A 16 -16.14 -38.82 -7.45
CA GLU A 16 -15.20 -39.28 -6.42
C GLU A 16 -15.88 -40.30 -5.48
N LYS A 17 -15.11 -41.32 -5.06
CA LYS A 17 -15.60 -42.44 -4.24
C LYS A 17 -15.98 -41.95 -2.83
N ARG A 18 -17.21 -41.48 -2.66
CA ARG A 18 -17.85 -41.42 -1.33
C ARG A 18 -18.98 -42.43 -1.22
N LYS A 19 -18.85 -43.31 -0.22
CA LYS A 19 -19.94 -44.11 0.33
C LYS A 19 -20.94 -43.13 0.95
N ASN A 20 -22.16 -43.07 0.43
CA ASN A 20 -23.41 -43.07 1.18
C ASN A 20 -24.61 -42.84 0.24
N GLY A 21 -25.75 -43.44 0.61
CA GLY A 21 -26.92 -43.71 -0.23
C GLY A 21 -27.62 -42.48 -0.82
N LEU A 22 -28.25 -42.72 -1.98
CA LEU A 22 -29.03 -41.76 -2.75
C LEU A 22 -30.43 -41.59 -2.13
N THR A 23 -30.73 -40.40 -1.63
CA THR A 23 -32.11 -39.90 -1.38
C THR A 23 -32.32 -38.66 -2.23
N LEU A 24 -33.48 -38.57 -2.90
CA LEU A 24 -33.74 -37.69 -4.04
C LEU A 24 -34.36 -36.32 -3.68
N SER A 25 -34.42 -35.92 -2.39
CA SER A 25 -35.16 -34.71 -1.97
C SER A 25 -34.31 -33.56 -1.40
N SER A 26 -33.00 -33.57 -1.57
CA SER A 26 -32.16 -32.42 -1.26
C SER A 26 -30.97 -32.42 -2.20
N ILE A 27 -31.18 -31.93 -3.41
CA ILE A 27 -30.09 -31.64 -4.33
C ILE A 27 -29.42 -30.35 -3.81
N ASN A 28 -28.75 -30.46 -2.67
CA ASN A 28 -27.69 -29.56 -2.31
C ASN A 28 -26.50 -30.02 -3.16
N ILE A 29 -26.48 -29.56 -4.41
CA ILE A 29 -25.33 -29.70 -5.31
C ILE A 29 -24.23 -28.81 -4.70
N SER A 30 -23.58 -29.30 -3.64
CA SER A 30 -22.21 -28.92 -3.35
C SER A 30 -21.32 -29.65 -4.36
N PHE A 31 -21.48 -29.32 -5.65
CA PHE A 31 -20.47 -29.64 -6.64
C PHE A 31 -19.33 -28.67 -6.38
N GLU A 32 -18.38 -29.09 -5.56
CA GLU A 32 -17.12 -28.38 -5.43
C GLU A 32 -16.32 -28.66 -6.71
N LEU A 33 -16.56 -27.84 -7.73
CA LEU A 33 -15.88 -27.95 -9.02
C LEU A 33 -14.52 -27.26 -8.90
N ASP A 34 -13.44 -28.03 -8.94
CA ASP A 34 -12.10 -27.44 -9.10
C ASP A 34 -11.95 -26.87 -10.51
N ILE A 35 -12.15 -25.55 -10.60
CA ILE A 35 -12.10 -24.78 -11.85
C ILE A 35 -10.74 -24.92 -12.52
N ASN A 36 -9.65 -24.87 -11.75
CA ASN A 36 -8.29 -24.84 -12.30
C ASN A 36 -7.92 -26.19 -12.90
N THR A 37 -8.11 -27.26 -12.14
CA THR A 37 -7.85 -28.63 -12.61
C THR A 37 -8.75 -29.00 -13.80
N THR A 38 -10.00 -28.52 -13.81
CA THR A 38 -10.91 -28.76 -14.95
C THR A 38 -10.45 -28.05 -16.23
N LYS A 39 -9.97 -26.80 -16.13
CA LYS A 39 -9.39 -26.07 -17.28
C LYS A 39 -8.17 -26.80 -17.86
N GLU A 40 -7.32 -27.35 -17.00
CA GLU A 40 -6.15 -28.11 -17.44
C GLU A 40 -6.53 -29.40 -18.17
N LYS A 41 -7.52 -30.14 -17.66
CA LYS A 41 -8.06 -31.34 -18.32
C LYS A 41 -8.66 -31.01 -19.68
N ILE A 42 -9.44 -29.93 -19.80
CA ILE A 42 -9.98 -29.46 -21.08
C ILE A 42 -8.85 -29.13 -22.06
N LYS A 43 -7.81 -28.43 -21.61
CA LYS A 43 -6.63 -28.08 -22.43
C LYS A 43 -5.89 -29.33 -22.90
N LEU A 44 -5.73 -30.32 -22.04
CA LEU A 44 -5.12 -31.61 -22.39
C LEU A 44 -5.95 -32.34 -23.44
N ILE A 45 -7.26 -32.49 -23.21
CA ILE A 45 -8.18 -33.16 -24.15
C ILE A 45 -8.19 -32.46 -25.50
N LYS A 46 -8.18 -31.12 -25.56
CA LYS A 46 -8.07 -30.38 -26.82
C LYS A 46 -6.76 -30.65 -27.57
N LYS A 47 -5.66 -30.90 -26.86
CA LYS A 47 -4.36 -31.23 -27.47
C LYS A 47 -4.28 -32.67 -27.98
N ILE A 48 -4.84 -33.63 -27.24
CA ILE A 48 -4.82 -35.05 -27.64
C ILE A 48 -6.01 -35.42 -28.56
N GLY A 49 -7.04 -34.58 -28.58
CA GLY A 49 -8.29 -34.79 -29.31
C GLY A 49 -8.13 -35.14 -30.80
N PRO A 50 -7.21 -34.49 -31.55
CA PRO A 50 -6.95 -34.83 -32.95
C PRO A 50 -6.45 -36.25 -33.19
N TYR A 51 -5.93 -36.94 -32.16
CA TYR A 51 -5.46 -38.33 -32.25
C TYR A 51 -6.54 -39.36 -31.91
N PHE A 52 -7.75 -38.92 -31.53
CA PHE A 52 -8.87 -39.82 -31.29
C PHE A 52 -9.50 -40.29 -32.61
N PRO A 53 -10.13 -41.48 -32.62
CA PRO A 53 -10.86 -41.95 -33.80
C PRO A 53 -11.96 -40.95 -34.18
N GLU A 54 -12.11 -40.71 -35.49
CA GLU A 54 -12.97 -39.67 -36.05
C GLU A 54 -14.43 -39.78 -35.58
N GLU A 55 -14.91 -41.02 -35.41
CA GLU A 55 -16.24 -41.37 -34.93
C GLU A 55 -16.59 -40.74 -33.57
N TYR A 56 -15.59 -40.49 -32.72
CA TYR A 56 -15.78 -39.92 -31.38
C TYR A 56 -15.64 -38.39 -31.34
N LEU A 57 -15.07 -37.76 -32.37
CA LEU A 57 -14.84 -36.31 -32.40
C LEU A 57 -16.12 -35.49 -32.17
N PRO A 58 -17.28 -35.81 -32.79
CA PRO A 58 -18.51 -35.05 -32.55
C PRO A 58 -18.96 -35.11 -31.08
N ALA A 59 -18.82 -36.28 -30.45
CA ALA A 59 -19.18 -36.48 -29.05
C ALA A 59 -18.24 -35.70 -28.11
N PHE A 60 -16.93 -35.78 -28.34
CA PHE A 60 -15.93 -35.04 -27.56
C PHE A 60 -16.09 -33.54 -27.69
N ASN A 61 -16.27 -33.02 -28.91
CA ASN A 61 -16.47 -31.60 -29.13
C ASN A 61 -17.72 -31.09 -28.42
N LYS A 62 -18.83 -31.84 -28.49
CA LYS A 62 -20.05 -31.49 -27.77
C LYS A 62 -19.83 -31.50 -26.26
N ALA A 63 -19.17 -32.52 -25.72
CA ALA A 63 -18.87 -32.62 -24.29
C ALA A 63 -17.95 -31.48 -23.81
N LEU A 64 -16.94 -31.12 -24.59
CA LEU A 64 -16.05 -29.99 -24.31
C LEU A 64 -16.84 -28.69 -24.24
N VAL A 65 -17.67 -28.40 -25.24
CA VAL A 65 -18.49 -27.18 -25.27
C VAL A 65 -19.43 -27.12 -24.07
N ILE A 66 -20.08 -28.23 -23.72
CA ILE A 66 -20.96 -28.30 -22.54
C ILE A 66 -20.16 -28.05 -21.26
N THR A 67 -18.99 -28.68 -21.12
CA THR A 67 -18.14 -28.54 -19.92
C THR A 67 -17.64 -27.11 -19.76
N GLU A 68 -17.22 -26.46 -20.85
CA GLU A 68 -16.80 -25.05 -20.82
C GLU A 68 -17.94 -24.11 -20.43
N LYS A 69 -19.17 -24.37 -20.89
CA LYS A 69 -20.36 -23.61 -20.48
C LYS A 69 -20.69 -23.79 -19.01
N ILE A 70 -20.63 -25.02 -18.50
CA ILE A 70 -20.86 -25.32 -17.07
C ILE A 70 -19.82 -24.61 -16.20
N LEU A 71 -18.55 -24.65 -16.61
CA LEU A 71 -17.45 -23.97 -15.91
C LEU A 71 -17.70 -22.46 -15.80
N LYS A 72 -18.13 -21.82 -16.90
CA LYS A 72 -18.46 -20.39 -16.93
C LYS A 72 -19.68 -20.06 -16.07
N LEU A 73 -20.70 -20.90 -16.10
CA LEU A 73 -21.87 -20.74 -15.24
C LEU A 73 -21.47 -20.84 -13.76
N TYR A 74 -20.62 -21.79 -13.40
CA TYR A 74 -20.13 -21.96 -12.04
C TYR A 74 -19.29 -20.76 -11.58
N GLU A 75 -18.37 -20.26 -12.42
CA GLU A 75 -17.63 -19.02 -12.16
C GLU A 75 -18.58 -17.84 -11.90
N THR A 76 -19.64 -17.73 -12.69
CA THR A 76 -20.64 -16.65 -12.58
C THR A 76 -21.47 -16.77 -11.30
N ILE A 77 -21.94 -17.98 -10.97
CA ILE A 77 -22.68 -18.25 -9.73
C ILE A 77 -21.79 -17.95 -8.53
N ASN A 78 -20.55 -18.42 -8.54
CA ASN A 78 -19.59 -18.15 -7.47
C ASN A 78 -19.31 -16.64 -7.34
N PHE A 79 -19.22 -15.91 -8.45
CA PHE A 79 -19.11 -14.46 -8.43
C PHE A 79 -20.34 -13.79 -7.80
N ILE A 80 -21.56 -14.20 -8.18
CA ILE A 80 -22.81 -13.61 -7.63
C ILE A 80 -22.99 -13.94 -6.15
N GLN A 81 -22.66 -15.17 -5.74
CA GLN A 81 -22.82 -15.64 -4.36
C GLN A 81 -21.74 -15.12 -3.42
N LYS A 82 -20.65 -14.55 -3.94
CA LYS A 82 -19.59 -14.01 -3.11
C LYS A 82 -20.12 -12.83 -2.30
N GLU A 83 -20.21 -13.01 -0.98
CA GLU A 83 -20.65 -11.97 -0.04
C GLU A 83 -19.70 -10.74 -0.02
N ASP A 84 -18.47 -10.91 -0.51
CA ASP A 84 -17.46 -9.84 -0.62
C ASP A 84 -17.76 -8.80 -1.72
N ASN A 85 -18.86 -8.93 -2.46
CA ASN A 85 -19.31 -7.88 -3.39
C ASN A 85 -19.96 -6.70 -2.64
N ILE A 86 -19.32 -6.24 -1.56
CA ILE A 86 -19.69 -5.05 -0.82
C ILE A 86 -19.22 -3.85 -1.66
N TYR A 87 -20.07 -3.44 -2.58
CA TYR A 87 -19.88 -2.17 -3.27
C TYR A 87 -20.03 -1.01 -2.29
N ILE A 88 -19.43 0.13 -2.61
CA ILE A 88 -19.57 1.36 -1.83
C ILE A 88 -21.04 1.78 -1.86
N ALA A 89 -21.79 1.44 -0.81
CA ALA A 89 -23.22 1.72 -0.72
C ALA A 89 -23.47 3.21 -0.43
N GLU A 90 -22.67 3.80 0.45
CA GLU A 90 -22.82 5.18 0.90
C GLU A 90 -21.46 5.81 1.17
N SER A 91 -21.36 7.13 0.96
CA SER A 91 -20.17 7.88 1.35
C SER A 91 -20.24 8.26 2.82
N ILE A 92 -19.18 7.97 3.57
CA ILE A 92 -19.05 8.45 4.95
C ILE A 92 -18.92 9.99 4.90
N PRO A 93 -19.79 10.75 5.59
CA PRO A 93 -19.66 12.20 5.66
C PRO A 93 -18.43 12.55 6.50
N VAL A 94 -17.57 13.41 5.96
CA VAL A 94 -16.32 13.83 6.61
C VAL A 94 -16.22 15.35 6.55
N LYS A 95 -15.78 16.00 7.63
CA LYS A 95 -15.83 17.46 7.77
C LYS A 95 -14.83 18.17 6.87
N ASN A 96 -13.64 17.58 6.66
CA ASN A 96 -12.59 18.16 5.83
C ASN A 96 -11.72 17.09 5.14
N TYR A 97 -10.88 17.54 4.20
CA TYR A 97 -9.99 16.67 3.42
C TYR A 97 -8.93 15.95 4.27
N GLN A 98 -8.42 16.59 5.33
CA GLN A 98 -7.42 15.99 6.20
C GLN A 98 -8.01 14.80 6.96
N GLU A 99 -9.16 14.99 7.58
CA GLU A 99 -9.91 13.95 8.27
C GLU A 99 -10.23 12.79 7.32
N ARG A 100 -10.59 13.08 6.06
CA ARG A 100 -10.87 12.07 5.05
C ARG A 100 -9.63 11.22 4.74
N LEU A 101 -8.47 11.86 4.58
CA LEU A 101 -7.21 11.16 4.34
C LEU A 101 -6.78 10.33 5.55
N SER A 102 -6.96 10.85 6.77
CA SER A 102 -6.68 10.10 8.00
C SER A 102 -7.56 8.85 8.11
N TYR A 103 -8.86 8.95 7.79
CA TYR A 103 -9.74 7.77 7.74
C TYR A 103 -9.26 6.74 6.72
N ILE A 104 -8.94 7.17 5.49
CA ILE A 104 -8.42 6.27 4.45
C ILE A 104 -7.13 5.58 4.91
N ALA A 105 -6.17 6.34 5.44
CA ALA A 105 -4.90 5.80 5.91
C ALA A 105 -5.08 4.81 7.07
N ASN A 106 -5.99 5.11 8.00
CA ASN A 106 -6.28 4.22 9.13
C ASN A 106 -6.97 2.93 8.69
N THR A 107 -7.92 3.00 7.77
CA THR A 107 -8.58 1.81 7.19
C THR A 107 -7.56 0.94 6.47
N ILE A 108 -6.68 1.52 5.65
CA ILE A 108 -5.61 0.76 4.97
C ILE A 108 -4.70 0.05 5.99
N LYS A 109 -4.26 0.72 7.05
CA LYS A 109 -3.40 0.11 8.09
C LYS A 109 -4.11 -0.99 8.89
N LYS A 110 -5.42 -0.87 9.07
CA LYS A 110 -6.22 -1.77 9.90
C LYS A 110 -6.59 -3.04 9.14
N ASP A 111 -6.98 -2.90 7.88
CA ASP A 111 -7.65 -3.96 7.14
C ASP A 111 -6.72 -4.68 6.16
N PHE A 112 -5.51 -4.16 5.90
CA PHE A 112 -4.51 -4.77 5.01
C PHE A 112 -3.22 -5.13 5.73
N SER A 113 -2.60 -6.24 5.34
CA SER A 113 -1.27 -6.66 5.81
C SER A 113 -0.17 -5.75 5.23
N LYS A 114 1.02 -5.78 5.84
CA LYS A 114 2.17 -5.00 5.34
C LYS A 114 2.56 -5.43 3.93
N GLU A 115 2.56 -6.73 3.67
CA GLU A 115 2.89 -7.31 2.36
C GLU A 115 1.85 -6.92 1.29
N GLU A 116 0.58 -6.78 1.68
CA GLU A 116 -0.49 -6.30 0.80
C GLU A 116 -0.34 -4.81 0.50
N ILE A 117 0.00 -4.01 1.51
CA ILE A 117 0.28 -2.57 1.37
C ILE A 117 1.48 -2.33 0.43
N GLU A 118 2.57 -3.10 0.59
CA GLU A 118 3.74 -3.02 -0.27
C GLU A 118 3.42 -3.35 -1.73
N ARG A 119 2.49 -4.29 -1.97
CA ARG A 119 2.02 -4.64 -3.32
C ARG A 119 1.16 -3.56 -3.97
N LEU A 120 0.46 -2.74 -3.17
CA LEU A 120 -0.27 -1.57 -3.68
C LEU A 120 0.68 -0.46 -4.19
N GLY A 121 1.97 -0.54 -3.83
CA GLY A 121 3.02 0.33 -4.34
C GLY A 121 2.95 1.77 -3.82
N TYR A 122 3.60 2.67 -4.57
CA TYR A 122 3.87 4.05 -4.13
C TYR A 122 2.65 4.87 -3.69
N LEU A 123 1.45 4.55 -4.18
CA LEU A 123 0.22 5.25 -3.80
C LEU A 123 -0.18 4.97 -2.35
N ALA A 124 -0.06 3.72 -1.89
CA ALA A 124 -0.35 3.37 -0.50
C ALA A 124 0.65 4.04 0.44
N ASP A 125 1.94 4.01 0.09
CA ASP A 125 2.99 4.68 0.85
C ASP A 125 2.73 6.19 0.96
N PHE A 126 2.33 6.84 -0.13
CA PHE A 126 2.01 8.27 -0.13
C PHE A 126 0.83 8.61 0.80
N ILE A 127 -0.27 7.84 0.71
CA ILE A 127 -1.45 8.04 1.56
C ILE A 127 -1.09 7.83 3.04
N LEU A 128 -0.29 6.81 3.36
CA LEU A 128 0.11 6.50 4.72
C LEU A 128 1.08 7.53 5.32
N GLN A 129 1.80 8.27 4.47
CA GLN A 129 2.75 9.31 4.84
C GLN A 129 2.19 10.73 4.73
N ILE A 130 0.92 10.90 4.35
CA ILE A 130 0.35 12.22 4.08
C ILE A 130 0.34 13.14 5.31
N ASP A 131 0.22 12.57 6.51
CA ASP A 131 0.37 13.32 7.77
C ASP A 131 1.78 13.89 7.95
N LYS A 132 2.82 13.15 7.52
CA LYS A 132 4.20 13.65 7.53
C LYS A 132 4.38 14.78 6.51
N PHE A 133 3.81 14.64 5.32
CA PHE A 133 3.82 15.70 4.31
C PHE A 133 3.08 16.96 4.79
N ASN A 134 1.91 16.82 5.40
CA ASN A 134 1.14 17.95 5.96
C ASN A 134 1.94 18.67 7.07
N LYS A 135 2.60 17.92 7.96
CA LYS A 135 3.49 18.49 8.98
C LYS A 135 4.66 19.25 8.35
N MET A 136 5.28 18.68 7.33
CA MET A 136 6.38 19.33 6.59
C MET A 136 5.92 20.60 5.87
N ALA A 137 4.75 20.59 5.23
CA ALA A 137 4.18 21.75 4.56
C ALA A 137 3.83 22.88 5.55
N ASN A 138 3.24 22.53 6.69
CA ASN A 138 2.96 23.49 7.76
C ASN A 138 4.24 24.10 8.35
N MET A 139 5.30 23.30 8.50
CA MET A 139 6.62 23.80 8.91
C MET A 139 7.21 24.75 7.88
N LEU A 140 7.14 24.41 6.58
CA LEU A 140 7.58 25.29 5.50
C LEU A 140 6.86 26.64 5.56
N ASN A 141 5.53 26.62 5.72
CA ASN A 141 4.73 27.84 5.89
C ASN A 141 5.12 28.63 7.15
N HIS A 142 5.46 27.95 8.24
CA HIS A 142 5.89 28.58 9.48
C HIS A 142 7.27 29.23 9.35
N ILE A 143 8.19 28.62 8.59
CA ILE A 143 9.52 29.15 8.30
C ILE A 143 9.44 30.36 7.37
N THR A 144 8.62 30.30 6.32
CA THR A 144 8.45 31.42 5.38
C THR A 144 7.74 32.59 6.02
N SER A 145 6.77 32.35 6.91
CA SER A 145 6.06 33.41 7.63
C SER A 145 6.88 34.03 8.77
N ASN A 146 7.90 33.32 9.27
CA ASN A 146 8.77 33.77 10.35
C ASN A 146 10.24 33.51 9.99
N PRO A 147 10.85 34.33 9.10
CA PRO A 147 12.22 34.11 8.62
C PRO A 147 13.28 34.15 9.74
N ASP A 148 12.94 34.72 10.90
CA ASP A 148 13.80 34.75 12.08
C ASP A 148 13.89 33.39 12.82
N LEU A 149 12.99 32.43 12.56
CA LEU A 149 13.03 31.11 13.20
C LEU A 149 14.30 30.31 12.87
N LEU A 150 14.91 30.57 11.71
CA LEU A 150 16.15 29.91 11.27
C LEU A 150 17.42 30.57 11.83
N LYS A 151 17.28 31.75 12.48
CA LYS A 151 18.43 32.49 13.03
C LYS A 151 18.88 31.92 14.37
N ASP A 152 17.98 31.31 15.12
CA ASP A 152 18.27 30.69 16.41
C ASP A 152 18.37 29.16 16.28
N THR A 153 19.55 28.65 16.60
CA THR A 153 19.91 27.23 16.59
C THR A 153 18.92 26.38 17.41
N ASN A 154 18.34 26.91 18.49
CA ASN A 154 17.36 26.20 19.31
C ASN A 154 15.99 26.04 18.63
N ASN A 155 15.60 27.00 17.79
CA ASN A 155 14.35 26.93 17.03
C ASN A 155 14.48 26.03 15.80
N MET A 156 15.67 25.92 15.22
CA MET A 156 16.00 24.91 14.20
C MET A 156 15.79 23.48 14.71
N PHE A 157 16.16 23.18 15.96
CA PHE A 157 15.95 21.83 16.53
C PHE A 157 14.47 21.46 16.62
N LYS A 158 13.63 22.40 17.04
CA LYS A 158 12.17 22.18 17.13
C LYS A 158 11.52 21.96 15.77
N ILE A 159 12.12 22.46 14.69
CA ILE A 159 11.69 22.22 13.30
C ILE A 159 12.13 20.84 12.82
N LEU A 160 13.36 20.42 13.14
CA LEU A 160 13.95 19.17 12.63
C LEU A 160 13.46 17.93 13.38
N GLU A 161 13.17 18.05 14.67
CA GLU A 161 12.76 16.94 15.54
C GLU A 161 11.58 16.12 14.99
N PRO A 162 10.50 16.73 14.47
CA PRO A 162 9.38 15.97 13.91
C PRO A 162 9.63 15.43 12.49
N LEU A 163 10.65 15.94 11.77
CA LEU A 163 11.06 15.45 10.44
C LEU A 163 11.96 14.21 10.55
N LEU A 164 12.83 14.17 11.56
CA LEU A 164 13.72 13.05 11.87
C LEU A 164 13.02 11.90 12.60
N GLY A 165 11.69 12.00 12.80
CA GLY A 165 10.89 10.91 13.37
C GLY A 165 11.25 10.53 14.81
N GLY A 166 11.99 11.37 15.53
CA GLY A 166 12.43 11.10 16.90
C GLY A 166 13.58 10.10 17.02
N ASP A 167 14.33 9.81 15.94
CA ASP A 167 15.54 8.99 16.07
C ASP A 167 16.61 9.71 16.91
N GLU A 168 16.80 9.24 18.14
CA GLU A 168 17.72 9.83 19.11
C GLU A 168 19.17 9.89 18.60
N ASN A 169 19.57 8.94 17.74
CA ASN A 169 20.94 8.89 17.20
C ASN A 169 21.17 9.98 16.17
N GLU A 170 20.21 10.22 15.28
CA GLU A 170 20.27 11.31 14.30
C GLU A 170 20.14 12.67 14.99
N MET A 171 19.29 12.77 16.01
CA MET A 171 19.12 13.97 16.84
C MET A 171 20.43 14.36 17.56
N LYS A 172 21.19 13.38 18.06
CA LYS A 172 22.50 13.61 18.70
C LYS A 172 23.51 14.19 17.71
N LYS A 173 23.61 13.62 16.50
CA LYS A 173 24.50 14.12 15.44
C LYS A 173 24.17 15.56 15.04
N PHE A 174 22.89 15.89 14.91
CA PHE A 174 22.46 17.26 14.64
C PHE A 174 22.81 18.23 15.78
N LYS A 175 22.65 17.80 17.04
CA LYS A 175 23.07 18.58 18.22
C LYS A 175 24.57 18.87 18.22
N GLU A 176 25.39 17.92 17.81
CA GLU A 176 26.85 18.10 17.68
C GLU A 176 27.22 19.05 16.55
N MET A 177 26.59 18.92 15.37
CA MET A 177 26.82 19.81 14.23
C MET A 177 26.43 21.27 14.56
N ALA A 178 25.33 21.48 15.26
CA ALA A 178 24.91 22.81 15.72
C ALA A 178 25.87 23.42 16.75
N LYS A 179 26.42 22.61 17.66
CA LYS A 179 27.46 23.06 18.61
C LYS A 179 28.71 23.50 17.86
N MET A 180 29.16 22.74 16.87
CA MET A 180 30.28 23.14 16.01
C MET A 180 29.99 24.45 15.26
N MET A 181 28.79 24.62 14.73
CA MET A 181 28.43 25.85 14.01
C MET A 181 28.37 27.08 14.91
N ASN A 182 27.92 26.92 16.16
CA ASN A 182 27.99 27.96 17.18
C ASN A 182 29.45 28.28 17.56
N ILE A 183 30.31 27.28 17.68
CA ILE A 183 31.76 27.48 17.92
C ILE A 183 32.38 28.26 16.76
N LEU A 184 32.11 27.87 15.51
CA LEU A 184 32.61 28.58 14.32
C LEU A 184 32.14 30.04 14.30
N LYS A 185 30.86 30.32 14.62
CA LYS A 185 30.35 31.70 14.73
C LYS A 185 31.02 32.51 15.85
N VAL A 186 31.42 31.87 16.96
CA VAL A 186 32.13 32.53 18.06
C VAL A 186 33.59 32.80 17.68
N LEU A 187 34.22 31.87 16.96
CA LEU A 187 35.59 31.99 16.46
C LEU A 187 35.72 33.01 15.32
N ASP A 188 34.65 33.21 14.55
CA ASP A 188 34.59 34.18 13.44
C ASP A 188 34.13 35.59 13.89
N LYS A 189 33.98 35.83 15.21
CA LYS A 189 33.81 37.20 15.71
C LYS A 189 35.14 37.95 15.57
N PRO A 190 35.19 39.08 14.86
CA PRO A 190 36.40 39.89 14.82
C PRO A 190 36.75 40.32 16.23
N LYS A 191 38.02 40.13 16.63
CA LYS A 191 38.56 40.65 17.89
C LYS A 191 38.21 42.13 17.98
N GLU A 192 37.40 42.51 18.97
CA GLU A 192 37.22 43.92 19.31
C GLU A 192 38.60 44.51 19.59
N ASN A 193 39.00 45.46 18.75
CA ASN A 193 40.22 46.24 18.91
C ASN A 193 40.13 47.01 20.23
N LYS A 194 40.78 46.47 21.26
CA LYS A 194 41.27 47.27 22.40
C LYS A 194 42.47 48.08 21.94
N ASP A 195 42.24 49.14 21.17
CA ASP A 195 43.25 50.17 20.92
C ASP A 195 42.57 51.48 20.56
N LYS A 196 42.35 52.32 21.58
CA LYS A 196 42.26 53.79 21.55
C LYS A 196 41.81 54.29 22.92
N GLN A 197 42.75 54.45 23.85
CA GLN A 197 42.62 55.38 24.98
C GLN A 197 43.97 55.61 25.67
N VAL A 198 44.99 56.06 24.92
CA VAL A 198 46.10 56.83 25.49
C VAL A 198 46.46 57.91 24.45
N GLU A 199 46.71 59.13 24.92
CA GLU A 199 47.02 60.38 24.20
C GLU A 199 45.85 61.26 23.72
N LYS A 200 45.30 62.03 24.69
CA LYS A 200 45.17 63.49 24.57
C LYS A 200 44.72 64.05 25.93
N ASN A 201 45.70 64.32 26.79
CA ASN A 201 45.61 65.29 27.88
C ASN A 201 47.04 65.63 28.27
N ASP A 202 47.69 66.45 27.45
CA ASP A 202 48.77 67.34 27.87
C ASP A 202 49.03 68.33 26.73
N LYS A 203 48.54 69.56 26.95
CA LYS A 203 48.95 70.86 26.35
C LYS A 203 47.76 71.80 26.37
N LYS A 204 47.53 72.42 27.53
CA LYS A 204 46.96 73.77 27.66
C LYS A 204 47.22 74.31 29.08
N GLU A 205 48.49 74.48 29.40
CA GLU A 205 48.95 75.51 30.32
C GLU A 205 50.20 76.13 29.69
N GLU A 206 50.03 77.30 29.06
CA GLU A 206 50.86 78.50 29.27
C GLU A 206 50.58 79.56 28.18
N ASN A 207 50.32 80.78 28.68
CA ASN A 207 50.53 82.10 28.08
C ASN A 207 49.50 82.61 27.04
N ILE A 208 48.54 83.45 27.45
CA ILE A 208 48.60 84.94 27.63
C ILE A 208 47.20 85.42 27.99
#